data_AF-A0A819XG71-F1
#
_entry.id   AF-A0A819XG71-F1
#
_cell.length_a   1.000
_cell.length_b   1.000
_cell.length_c   1.000
_cell.angle_alpha   90.00
_cell.angle_beta   90.00
_cell.angle_gamma   90.00
#
_symmetry.space_group_name_H-M   'P 1'
#
loop_
_entity.id
_entity.type
_entity.pdbx_description
1 polymer ?
#
loop_
_entity_poly.entity_id
_entity_poly.type
_entity_poly.pdbx_seq_one_letter_code
_entity_poly.pdbx_strand_id
1 'polypeptide(L)'
;MSSFESFMSIPTKMKSDYEEVEDLDVRHLKKMDYKQELHRGFSSFMSFAFCFTSTSVVVSIALSFDYTLKTGGSGVAVWSWVIGSLFTILVAYSLAEICSVYPNAGSVYHWSGQLAPAASAPLISYFCGWLSFVGNVTGDASYSSGFVYILNAVIVLHDKPSLSTTDQVLISIIILFTWSAINTLRINQQGWLNNVATIFQLSATLIIVFVLFIMAPKHATVHDVFFSTYNGTGFPFVYVCCISILSTLFSLSGYADSANLAEETKDAGRTAPKEIVLTCICSAIAGFIYLLAVLFTIPNIAQFVKDNEENENENGDTLDDTVATFKLALSYHGTLILTI
;
A
#
# COMPACT_ATOMS: atom_id res chain seq x y z
N MET A 1 -30.77 -29.19 11.86
CA MET A 1 -29.71 -29.56 10.91
C MET A 1 -30.08 -29.19 9.46
N SER A 2 -31.35 -29.27 9.04
CA SER A 2 -31.78 -28.93 7.67
C SER A 2 -31.87 -27.42 7.32
N SER A 3 -31.98 -26.51 8.30
CA SER A 3 -32.04 -25.06 8.02
C SER A 3 -30.67 -24.40 7.81
N PHE A 4 -29.58 -25.07 8.24
CA PHE A 4 -28.21 -24.56 8.09
C PHE A 4 -27.62 -24.90 6.71
N GLU A 5 -28.01 -26.06 6.14
CA GLU A 5 -27.64 -26.44 4.76
C GLU A 5 -28.33 -25.55 3.71
N SER A 6 -29.53 -25.05 3.98
CA SER A 6 -30.25 -24.13 3.09
C SER A 6 -29.64 -22.72 3.04
N PHE A 7 -28.82 -22.33 4.02
CA PHE A 7 -28.13 -21.04 4.03
C PHE A 7 -26.74 -21.14 3.35
N MET A 8 -26.16 -22.34 3.31
CA MET A 8 -24.90 -22.64 2.60
C MET A 8 -25.10 -23.09 1.13
N SER A 9 -26.32 -23.39 0.70
CA SER A 9 -26.59 -23.73 -0.70
C SER A 9 -26.62 -22.47 -1.56
N ILE A 10 -25.59 -22.32 -2.39
CA ILE A 10 -25.57 -21.30 -3.45
C ILE A 10 -26.82 -21.53 -4.34
N PRO A 11 -27.69 -20.52 -4.55
CA PRO A 11 -28.91 -20.67 -5.34
C PRO A 11 -28.58 -21.21 -6.74
N THR A 12 -29.37 -22.15 -7.27
CA THR A 12 -29.11 -22.84 -8.55
C THR A 12 -28.91 -21.89 -9.73
N LYS A 13 -29.61 -20.75 -9.73
CA LYS A 13 -29.45 -19.68 -10.74
C LYS A 13 -28.10 -18.98 -10.61
N MET A 14 -27.65 -18.72 -9.39
CA MET A 14 -26.33 -18.15 -9.14
C MET A 14 -25.24 -19.13 -9.56
N LYS A 15 -25.45 -20.44 -9.36
CA LYS A 15 -24.53 -21.50 -9.82
C LYS A 15 -24.45 -21.60 -11.35
N SER A 16 -25.58 -21.48 -12.08
CA SER A 16 -25.55 -21.46 -13.54
C SER A 16 -24.87 -20.21 -14.09
N ASP A 17 -25.08 -19.05 -13.45
CA ASP A 17 -24.41 -17.80 -13.83
C ASP A 17 -22.89 -17.92 -13.62
N TYR A 18 -22.43 -18.58 -12.54
CA TYR A 18 -21.00 -18.86 -12.32
C TYR A 18 -20.42 -19.81 -13.37
N GLU A 19 -21.10 -20.90 -13.72
CA GLU A 19 -20.64 -21.87 -14.73
C GLU A 19 -20.57 -21.24 -16.14
N GLU A 20 -21.52 -20.38 -16.49
CA GLU A 20 -21.55 -19.67 -17.78
C GLU A 20 -20.41 -18.64 -17.91
N VAL A 21 -20.14 -17.90 -16.82
CA VAL A 21 -19.03 -16.93 -16.77
C VAL A 21 -17.66 -17.61 -16.80
N GLU A 22 -17.51 -18.74 -16.11
CA GLU A 22 -16.27 -19.53 -16.12
C GLU A 22 -15.96 -20.08 -17.52
N ASP A 23 -16.97 -20.54 -18.26
CA ASP A 23 -16.82 -20.97 -19.66
C ASP A 23 -16.49 -19.78 -20.60
N LEU A 24 -17.06 -18.60 -20.36
CA LEU A 24 -16.75 -17.39 -21.15
C LEU A 24 -15.29 -16.93 -21.00
N ASP A 25 -14.77 -16.87 -19.77
CA ASP A 25 -13.38 -16.46 -19.56
C ASP A 25 -12.39 -17.50 -20.11
N VAL A 26 -12.67 -18.81 -19.95
CA VAL A 26 -11.84 -19.87 -20.54
C VAL A 26 -11.83 -19.79 -22.06
N ARG A 27 -12.97 -19.46 -22.68
CA ARG A 27 -13.06 -19.20 -24.12
C ARG A 27 -12.28 -17.95 -24.53
N HIS A 28 -12.27 -16.90 -23.71
CA HIS A 28 -11.48 -15.69 -23.98
C HIS A 28 -9.97 -15.98 -23.94
N LEU A 29 -9.49 -16.69 -22.92
CA LEU A 29 -8.09 -17.09 -22.81
C LEU A 29 -7.66 -17.97 -24.00
N LYS A 30 -8.49 -18.94 -24.40
CA LYS A 30 -8.23 -19.79 -25.58
C LYS A 30 -8.16 -19.00 -26.88
N LYS A 31 -8.92 -17.92 -27.05
CA LYS A 31 -8.81 -17.03 -28.23
C LYS A 31 -7.48 -16.29 -28.29
N MET A 32 -6.82 -16.12 -27.15
CA MET A 32 -5.52 -15.46 -27.02
C MET A 32 -4.34 -16.46 -27.02
N ASP A 33 -4.59 -17.73 -27.37
CA ASP A 33 -3.63 -18.83 -27.28
C ASP A 33 -3.03 -19.01 -25.86
N TYR A 34 -3.77 -18.54 -24.85
CA TYR A 34 -3.39 -18.64 -23.44
C TYR A 34 -4.15 -19.80 -22.78
N LYS A 35 -3.41 -20.74 -22.18
CA LYS A 35 -3.98 -21.86 -21.44
C LYS A 35 -4.05 -21.51 -19.96
N GLN A 36 -5.24 -21.62 -19.37
CA GLN A 36 -5.41 -21.49 -17.93
C GLN A 36 -4.73 -22.67 -17.20
N GLU A 37 -3.85 -22.38 -16.25
CA GLU A 37 -3.13 -23.27 -15.36
C GLU A 37 -3.57 -23.12 -13.88
N LEU A 38 -4.06 -21.94 -13.46
CA LEU A 38 -4.47 -21.65 -12.07
C LEU A 38 -5.98 -21.86 -11.82
N HIS A 39 -6.31 -22.20 -10.57
CA HIS A 39 -7.69 -22.44 -10.13
C HIS A 39 -8.38 -21.14 -9.69
N ARG A 40 -9.61 -20.90 -10.17
CA ARG A 40 -10.41 -19.72 -9.85
C ARG A 40 -11.04 -19.80 -8.46
N GLY A 41 -10.29 -19.42 -7.44
CA GLY A 41 -10.71 -19.42 -6.03
C GLY A 41 -11.24 -18.08 -5.52
N PHE A 42 -10.81 -16.95 -6.10
CA PHE A 42 -11.08 -15.62 -5.57
C PHE A 42 -12.45 -15.10 -6.00
N SER A 43 -13.22 -14.62 -5.03
CA SER A 43 -14.40 -13.76 -5.28
C SER A 43 -13.97 -12.32 -5.51
N SER A 44 -14.84 -11.49 -6.09
CA SER A 44 -14.52 -10.07 -6.29
C SER A 44 -14.22 -9.33 -4.97
N PHE A 45 -14.92 -9.64 -3.89
CA PHE A 45 -14.57 -9.04 -2.61
C PHE A 45 -13.18 -9.46 -2.12
N MET A 46 -12.81 -10.74 -2.30
CA MET A 46 -11.49 -11.23 -1.89
C MET A 46 -10.36 -10.62 -2.72
N SER A 47 -10.58 -10.43 -4.03
CA SER A 47 -9.59 -9.80 -4.93
C SER A 47 -9.46 -8.30 -4.65
N PHE A 48 -10.57 -7.57 -4.45
CA PHE A 48 -10.53 -6.20 -3.93
C PHE A 48 -9.78 -6.10 -2.59
N ALA A 49 -10.15 -6.95 -1.62
CA ALA A 49 -9.56 -6.98 -0.30
C ALA A 49 -8.04 -7.22 -0.36
N PHE A 50 -7.60 -8.15 -1.22
CA PHE A 50 -6.19 -8.40 -1.49
C PHE A 50 -5.46 -7.16 -2.01
N CYS A 51 -6.02 -6.48 -3.03
CA CYS A 51 -5.38 -5.29 -3.61
C CYS A 51 -5.33 -4.13 -2.62
N PHE A 52 -6.43 -3.90 -1.89
CA PHE A 52 -6.49 -2.86 -0.87
C PHE A 52 -5.47 -3.12 0.24
N THR A 53 -5.35 -4.38 0.67
CA THR A 53 -4.36 -4.79 1.67
C THR A 53 -2.93 -4.66 1.16
N SER A 54 -2.67 -5.04 -0.09
CA SER A 54 -1.36 -4.90 -0.73
C SER A 54 -0.93 -3.44 -0.83
N THR A 55 -1.86 -2.53 -1.14
CA THR A 55 -1.56 -1.08 -1.18
C THR A 55 -1.16 -0.53 0.19
N SER A 56 -1.74 -1.09 1.27
CA SER A 56 -1.40 -0.79 2.66
C SER A 56 -1.18 0.69 2.98
N VAL A 57 -2.10 1.54 2.52
CA VAL A 57 -1.89 2.99 2.45
C VAL A 57 -1.50 3.64 3.77
N VAL A 58 -2.06 3.17 4.90
CA VAL A 58 -1.75 3.70 6.24
C VAL A 58 -0.32 3.39 6.65
N VAL A 59 0.13 2.16 6.41
CA VAL A 59 1.51 1.75 6.74
C VAL A 59 2.48 2.51 5.86
N SER A 60 2.21 2.62 4.56
CA SER A 60 3.08 3.31 3.62
C SER A 60 3.21 4.80 3.91
N ILE A 61 2.11 5.46 4.32
CA ILE A 61 2.18 6.84 4.82
C ILE A 61 3.01 6.90 6.09
N ALA A 62 2.77 6.03 7.08
CA ALA A 62 3.52 6.03 8.33
C ALA A 62 5.04 5.85 8.13
N LEU A 63 5.44 4.95 7.21
CA LEU A 63 6.84 4.71 6.87
C LEU A 63 7.50 5.87 6.14
N SER A 64 6.75 6.58 5.29
CA SER A 64 7.28 7.70 4.50
C SER A 64 7.03 9.07 5.12
N PHE A 65 6.35 9.13 6.26
CA PHE A 65 5.86 10.37 6.86
C PHE A 65 7.01 11.31 7.22
N ASP A 66 8.01 10.78 7.93
CA ASP A 66 9.18 11.53 8.36
C ASP A 66 9.96 12.11 7.16
N TYR A 67 10.28 11.26 6.18
CA TYR A 67 10.93 11.67 4.93
C TYR A 67 10.15 12.78 4.21
N THR A 68 8.82 12.66 4.15
CA THR A 68 7.96 13.63 3.46
C THR A 68 7.95 14.98 4.17
N LEU A 69 7.95 14.98 5.51
CA LEU A 69 8.00 16.22 6.30
C LEU A 69 9.35 16.93 6.20
N LYS A 70 10.47 16.19 6.27
CA LYS A 70 11.82 16.76 6.15
C LYS A 70 12.12 17.31 4.76
N THR A 71 11.56 16.68 3.73
CA THR A 71 11.79 17.12 2.36
C THR A 71 10.93 18.31 1.96
N GLY A 72 9.61 18.28 2.24
CA GLY A 72 8.65 19.28 1.74
C GLY A 72 7.76 19.95 2.79
N GLY A 73 7.68 19.42 4.01
CA GLY A 73 6.73 19.88 5.03
C GLY A 73 5.28 19.46 4.75
N SER A 74 4.37 19.88 5.61
CA SER A 74 2.95 19.47 5.61
C SER A 74 2.19 19.89 4.35
N GLY A 75 2.36 21.12 3.90
CA GLY A 75 1.67 21.63 2.72
C GLY A 75 2.05 20.87 1.46
N VAL A 76 3.36 20.62 1.27
CA VAL A 76 3.83 19.83 0.13
C VAL A 76 3.35 18.38 0.24
N ALA A 77 3.31 17.79 1.43
CA ALA A 77 2.76 16.44 1.64
C ALA A 77 1.29 16.34 1.20
N VAL A 78 0.44 17.30 1.61
CA VAL A 78 -0.99 17.34 1.27
C VAL A 78 -1.19 17.49 -0.23
N TRP A 79 -0.52 18.47 -0.86
CA TRP A 79 -0.72 18.72 -2.29
C TRP A 79 -0.09 17.65 -3.17
N SER A 80 1.04 17.07 -2.75
CA SER A 80 1.63 15.92 -3.44
C SER A 80 0.73 14.69 -3.35
N TRP A 81 0.04 14.49 -2.22
CA TRP A 81 -0.97 13.44 -2.11
C TRP A 81 -2.11 13.62 -3.10
N VAL A 82 -2.68 14.82 -3.18
CA VAL A 82 -3.80 15.13 -4.08
C VAL A 82 -3.40 14.96 -5.54
N ILE A 83 -2.28 15.57 -5.93
CA ILE A 83 -1.79 15.54 -7.31
C ILE A 83 -1.34 14.13 -7.69
N GLY A 84 -0.55 13.48 -6.84
CA GLY A 84 -0.08 12.11 -7.06
C GLY A 84 -1.24 11.12 -7.17
N SER A 85 -2.23 11.21 -6.27
CA SER A 85 -3.43 10.37 -6.34
C SER A 85 -4.21 10.56 -7.63
N LEU A 86 -4.40 11.81 -8.08
CA LEU A 86 -5.10 12.11 -9.33
C LEU A 86 -4.42 11.44 -10.53
N PHE A 87 -3.09 11.58 -10.65
CA PHE A 87 -2.35 10.94 -11.74
C PHE A 87 -2.36 9.43 -11.63
N THR A 88 -2.23 8.86 -10.43
CA THR A 88 -2.33 7.39 -10.24
C THR A 88 -3.70 6.86 -10.64
N ILE A 89 -4.79 7.57 -10.33
CA ILE A 89 -6.14 7.18 -10.75
C ILE A 89 -6.27 7.18 -12.29
N LEU A 90 -5.68 8.17 -12.98
CA LEU A 90 -5.67 8.18 -14.45
C LEU A 90 -4.92 6.98 -15.03
N VAL A 91 -3.77 6.62 -14.44
CA VAL A 91 -3.03 5.41 -14.82
C VAL A 91 -3.85 4.16 -14.52
N ALA A 92 -4.55 4.11 -13.38
CA ALA A 92 -5.42 3.01 -13.01
C ALA A 92 -6.56 2.78 -14.01
N TYR A 93 -7.18 3.85 -14.52
CA TYR A 93 -8.17 3.75 -15.60
C TYR A 93 -7.57 3.16 -16.88
N SER A 94 -6.37 3.60 -17.28
CA SER A 94 -5.69 3.06 -18.46
C SER A 94 -5.34 1.58 -18.31
N LEU A 95 -4.84 1.17 -17.14
CA LEU A 95 -4.55 -0.25 -16.86
C LEU A 95 -5.82 -1.08 -16.77
N ALA A 96 -6.91 -0.54 -16.22
CA ALA A 96 -8.20 -1.21 -16.18
C ALA A 96 -8.78 -1.47 -17.58
N GLU A 97 -8.62 -0.53 -18.51
CA GLU A 97 -9.05 -0.76 -19.90
C GLU A 97 -8.28 -1.94 -20.53
N ILE A 98 -6.96 -1.97 -20.38
CA ILE A 98 -6.11 -3.07 -20.86
C ILE A 98 -6.49 -4.40 -20.20
N CYS A 99 -6.64 -4.40 -18.87
CA CYS A 99 -7.01 -5.58 -18.09
C CYS A 99 -8.37 -6.17 -18.50
N SER A 100 -9.32 -5.33 -18.90
CA SER A 100 -10.64 -5.79 -19.36
C SER A 100 -10.58 -6.57 -20.68
N VAL A 101 -9.59 -6.26 -21.53
CA VAL A 101 -9.35 -6.97 -22.80
C VAL A 101 -8.44 -8.18 -22.60
N TYR A 102 -7.44 -8.05 -21.72
CA TYR A 102 -6.42 -9.05 -21.47
C TYR A 102 -6.41 -9.50 -19.99
N PRO A 103 -7.44 -10.23 -19.50
CA PRO A 103 -7.51 -10.70 -18.12
C PRO A 103 -6.70 -11.99 -17.93
N ASN A 104 -5.40 -11.94 -18.26
CA ASN A 104 -4.47 -13.06 -18.13
C ASN A 104 -3.47 -12.84 -16.98
N ALA A 105 -3.00 -13.94 -16.37
CA ALA A 105 -1.94 -13.85 -15.38
C ALA A 105 -0.66 -13.34 -16.03
N GLY A 106 0.05 -12.50 -15.27
CA GLY A 106 1.26 -11.82 -15.72
C GLY A 106 1.09 -10.32 -15.97
N SER A 107 -0.14 -9.79 -15.96
CA SER A 107 -0.40 -8.35 -15.89
C SER A 107 0.45 -7.52 -16.88
N VAL A 108 1.07 -6.43 -16.41
CA VAL A 108 1.80 -5.43 -17.18
C VAL A 108 2.92 -5.98 -18.07
N TYR A 109 3.66 -7.02 -17.65
CA TYR A 109 4.74 -7.54 -18.51
C TYR A 109 4.17 -8.27 -19.73
N HIS A 110 3.06 -9.00 -19.54
CA HIS A 110 2.40 -9.71 -20.62
C HIS A 110 1.70 -8.73 -21.57
N TRP A 111 0.97 -7.75 -21.03
CA TRP A 111 0.30 -6.71 -21.80
C TRP A 111 1.28 -5.89 -22.64
N SER A 112 2.44 -5.55 -22.07
CA SER A 112 3.46 -4.77 -22.78
C SER A 112 4.00 -5.51 -24.01
N GLY A 113 4.11 -6.84 -23.96
CA GLY A 113 4.48 -7.67 -25.11
C GLY A 113 3.37 -7.78 -26.15
N GLN A 114 2.12 -7.96 -25.71
CA GLN A 114 0.97 -8.07 -26.62
C GLN A 114 0.66 -6.76 -27.37
N LEU A 115 0.85 -5.62 -26.72
CA LEU A 115 0.59 -4.30 -27.30
C LEU A 115 1.78 -3.76 -28.12
N ALA A 116 2.96 -4.34 -27.96
CA ALA A 116 4.17 -3.95 -28.68
C ALA A 116 4.18 -4.47 -30.13
N PRO A 117 4.87 -3.76 -31.06
CA PRO A 117 5.18 -4.30 -32.37
C PRO A 117 5.91 -5.65 -32.27
N ALA A 118 5.58 -6.61 -33.13
CA ALA A 118 6.09 -7.99 -33.07
C ALA A 118 7.63 -8.10 -32.99
N ALA A 119 8.36 -7.19 -33.63
CA ALA A 119 9.82 -7.15 -33.61
C ALA A 119 10.40 -6.77 -32.24
N SER A 120 9.70 -5.93 -31.47
CA SER A 120 10.14 -5.42 -30.17
C SER A 120 9.42 -6.06 -28.98
N ALA A 121 8.37 -6.83 -29.21
CA ALA A 121 7.54 -7.45 -28.16
C ALA A 121 8.33 -8.24 -27.12
N PRO A 122 9.30 -9.13 -27.48
CA PRO A 122 10.09 -9.84 -26.48
C PRO A 122 10.94 -8.92 -25.62
N LEU A 123 11.54 -7.88 -26.22
CA LEU A 123 12.43 -6.95 -25.53
C LEU A 123 11.65 -6.04 -24.56
N ILE A 124 10.52 -5.48 -25.00
CA ILE A 124 9.67 -4.62 -24.17
C ILE A 124 9.09 -5.41 -23.00
N SER A 125 8.61 -6.63 -23.26
CA SER A 125 8.10 -7.52 -22.22
C SER A 125 9.17 -7.90 -21.20
N TYR A 126 10.40 -8.17 -21.65
CA TYR A 126 11.54 -8.46 -20.78
C TYR A 126 11.86 -7.29 -19.84
N PHE A 127 11.99 -6.07 -20.36
CA PHE A 127 12.29 -4.90 -19.52
C PHE A 127 11.14 -4.57 -18.58
N CYS A 128 9.88 -4.65 -19.04
CA CYS A 128 8.71 -4.45 -18.19
C CYS A 128 8.66 -5.47 -17.06
N GLY A 129 8.93 -6.75 -17.36
CA GLY A 129 9.01 -7.82 -16.37
C GLY A 129 10.11 -7.58 -15.34
N TRP A 130 11.32 -7.19 -15.77
CA TRP A 130 12.42 -6.90 -14.84
C TRP A 130 12.16 -5.70 -13.95
N LEU A 131 11.62 -4.61 -14.50
CA LEU A 131 11.27 -3.43 -13.69
C LEU A 131 10.17 -3.77 -12.67
N SER A 132 9.18 -4.57 -13.08
CA SER A 132 8.13 -5.05 -12.18
C SER A 132 8.70 -5.95 -11.09
N PHE A 133 9.60 -6.88 -11.43
CA PHE A 133 10.26 -7.77 -10.48
C PHE A 133 11.08 -7.00 -9.45
N VAL A 134 11.96 -6.09 -9.90
CA VAL A 134 12.77 -5.26 -9.01
C VAL A 134 11.89 -4.41 -8.10
N GLY A 135 10.82 -3.81 -8.65
CA GLY A 135 9.86 -3.03 -7.87
C GLY A 135 9.22 -3.83 -6.73
N ASN A 136 8.73 -5.04 -7.02
CA ASN A 136 8.14 -5.91 -6.01
C ASN A 136 9.17 -6.38 -4.96
N VAL A 137 10.36 -6.82 -5.38
CA VAL A 137 11.42 -7.26 -4.46
C VAL A 137 11.88 -6.14 -3.53
N THR A 138 12.08 -4.93 -4.07
CA THR A 138 12.42 -3.76 -3.25
C THR A 138 11.25 -3.33 -2.36
N GLY A 139 10.00 -3.49 -2.82
CA GLY A 139 8.80 -3.26 -2.02
C GLY A 139 8.73 -4.18 -0.80
N ASP A 140 8.89 -5.48 -0.99
CA ASP A 140 8.89 -6.47 0.10
C ASP A 140 9.99 -6.19 1.12
N ALA A 141 11.21 -5.89 0.63
CA ALA A 141 12.32 -5.48 1.48
C ALA A 141 11.96 -4.21 2.28
N SER A 142 11.38 -3.19 1.63
CA SER A 142 10.95 -1.95 2.29
C SER A 142 9.91 -2.19 3.39
N TYR A 143 8.90 -3.05 3.16
CA TYR A 143 7.89 -3.35 4.17
C TYR A 143 8.45 -4.13 5.36
N SER A 144 9.35 -5.09 5.11
CA SER A 144 10.01 -5.86 6.18
C SER A 144 10.87 -4.95 7.06
N SER A 145 11.69 -4.07 6.46
CA SER A 145 12.46 -3.08 7.22
C SER A 145 11.56 -2.07 7.92
N GLY A 146 10.48 -1.62 7.26
CA GLY A 146 9.50 -0.73 7.86
C GLY A 146 8.83 -1.30 9.11
N PHE A 147 8.49 -2.58 9.11
CA PHE A 147 7.99 -3.27 10.31
C PHE A 147 9.02 -3.22 11.44
N VAL A 148 10.29 -3.46 11.14
CA VAL A 148 11.38 -3.44 12.13
C VAL A 148 11.63 -2.02 12.66
N TYR A 149 11.50 -0.99 11.83
CA TYR A 149 11.58 0.41 12.26
C TYR A 149 10.48 0.76 13.27
N ILE A 150 9.23 0.34 13.00
CA ILE A 150 8.12 0.53 13.95
C ILE A 150 8.36 -0.28 15.23
N LEU A 151 8.84 -1.53 15.11
CA LEU A 151 9.18 -2.36 16.27
C LEU A 151 10.27 -1.69 17.14
N ASN A 152 11.32 -1.17 16.51
CA ASN A 152 12.39 -0.45 17.19
C ASN A 152 11.84 0.79 17.90
N ALA A 153 10.97 1.57 17.24
CA ALA A 153 10.31 2.71 17.86
C ALA A 153 9.53 2.29 19.12
N VAL A 154 8.74 1.22 19.06
CA VAL A 154 8.00 0.70 20.23
C VAL A 154 8.94 0.27 21.37
N ILE A 155 10.07 -0.38 21.06
CA ILE A 155 11.08 -0.77 22.06
C ILE A 155 11.63 0.46 22.77
N VAL A 156 12.02 1.47 22.01
CA VAL A 156 12.63 2.70 22.52
C VAL A 156 11.63 3.58 23.27
N LEU A 157 10.34 3.49 22.93
CA LEU A 157 9.25 4.13 23.67
C LEU A 157 9.00 3.49 25.05
N HIS A 158 9.44 2.25 25.25
CA HIS A 158 9.44 1.57 26.54
C HIS A 158 10.76 1.70 27.30
N ASP A 159 11.53 2.77 27.05
CA ASP A 159 12.81 3.08 27.69
C ASP A 159 13.86 1.97 27.57
N LYS A 160 13.79 1.17 26.50
CA LYS A 160 14.81 0.16 26.16
C LYS A 160 15.79 0.71 25.12
N PRO A 161 17.04 0.19 25.08
CA PRO A 161 18.00 0.59 24.05
C PRO A 161 17.49 0.27 22.65
N SER A 162 17.80 1.15 21.69
CA SER A 162 17.49 0.92 20.28
C SER A 162 18.22 -0.33 19.77
N LEU A 163 17.58 -1.00 18.81
CA LEU A 163 18.16 -2.13 18.09
C LEU A 163 19.29 -1.62 17.20
N SER A 164 20.43 -2.32 17.21
CA SER A 164 21.52 -1.99 16.31
C SER A 164 21.10 -2.20 14.84
N THR A 165 21.73 -1.48 13.91
CA THR A 165 21.46 -1.63 12.46
C THR A 165 21.60 -3.09 12.00
N THR A 166 22.59 -3.82 12.54
CA THR A 166 22.78 -5.25 12.25
C THR A 166 21.59 -6.09 12.72
N ASP A 167 21.10 -5.85 13.95
CA ASP A 167 19.93 -6.56 14.48
C ASP A 167 18.68 -6.26 13.66
N GLN A 168 18.49 -5.01 13.26
CA GLN A 168 17.34 -4.61 12.45
C GLN A 168 17.33 -5.30 11.08
N VAL A 169 18.49 -5.38 10.42
CA VAL A 169 18.65 -6.12 9.16
C VAL A 169 18.38 -7.61 9.36
N LEU A 170 18.93 -8.22 10.42
CA LEU A 170 18.70 -9.64 10.71
C LEU A 170 17.23 -9.95 10.96
N ILE A 171 16.53 -9.13 11.74
CA ILE A 171 15.10 -9.30 12.00
C ILE A 171 14.30 -9.13 10.69
N SER A 172 14.65 -8.16 9.84
CA SER A 172 14.00 -7.96 8.54
C SER A 172 14.13 -9.21 7.65
N ILE A 173 15.32 -9.81 7.61
CA ILE A 173 15.57 -11.07 6.88
C ILE A 173 14.72 -12.21 7.44
N ILE A 174 14.62 -12.36 8.77
CA ILE A 174 13.79 -13.39 9.41
C ILE A 174 12.31 -13.21 9.06
N ILE A 175 11.83 -11.96 9.00
CA ILE A 175 10.45 -11.64 8.60
C ILE A 175 10.21 -12.06 7.15
N LEU A 176 11.13 -11.73 6.23
CA LEU A 176 11.03 -12.14 4.83
C LEU A 176 10.97 -13.66 4.66
N PHE A 177 11.80 -14.41 5.41
CA PHE A 177 11.72 -15.88 5.41
C PHE A 177 10.38 -16.38 5.95
N THR A 178 9.81 -15.71 6.95
CA THR A 178 8.50 -16.05 7.50
C THR A 178 7.39 -15.82 6.48
N TRP A 179 7.40 -14.69 5.78
CA TRP A 179 6.46 -14.40 4.69
C TRP A 179 6.61 -15.40 3.54
N SER A 180 7.85 -15.71 3.15
CA SER A 180 8.12 -16.74 2.14
C SER A 180 7.58 -18.11 2.54
N ALA A 181 7.68 -18.49 3.82
CA ALA A 181 7.11 -19.75 4.32
C ALA A 181 5.58 -19.73 4.28
N ILE A 182 4.94 -18.61 4.65
CA ILE A 182 3.48 -18.45 4.57
C ILE A 182 3.01 -18.56 3.10
N ASN A 183 3.78 -18.06 2.14
CA ASN A 183 3.47 -18.17 0.72
C ASN A 183 3.54 -19.62 0.17
N THR A 184 4.01 -20.59 0.95
CA THR A 184 3.93 -22.02 0.59
C THR A 184 2.61 -22.69 1.00
N LEU A 185 1.74 -21.98 1.71
CA LEU A 185 0.43 -22.49 2.13
C LEU A 185 -0.51 -22.68 0.92
N ARG A 186 -1.57 -23.47 1.11
CA ARG A 186 -2.57 -23.68 0.05
C ARG A 186 -3.40 -22.41 -0.16
N ILE A 187 -3.82 -22.17 -1.40
CA ILE A 187 -4.65 -21.01 -1.82
C ILE A 187 -5.82 -20.73 -0.86
N ASN A 188 -6.53 -21.77 -0.40
CA ASN A 188 -7.67 -21.59 0.51
C ASN A 188 -7.26 -21.03 1.90
N GLN A 189 -6.08 -21.39 2.40
CA GLN A 189 -5.56 -20.87 3.67
C GLN A 189 -5.07 -19.43 3.52
N GLN A 190 -4.41 -19.14 2.39
CA GLN A 190 -3.96 -17.80 2.03
C GLN A 190 -5.14 -16.83 1.87
N GLY A 191 -6.21 -17.26 1.20
CA GLY A 191 -7.44 -16.47 1.06
C GLY A 191 -8.09 -16.13 2.42
N TRP A 192 -8.09 -17.06 3.37
CA TRP A 192 -8.59 -16.79 4.73
C TRP A 192 -7.70 -15.80 5.49
N LEU A 193 -6.39 -16.00 5.48
CA LEU A 193 -5.44 -15.07 6.12
C LEU A 193 -5.56 -13.66 5.55
N ASN A 194 -5.66 -13.55 4.23
CA ASN A 194 -5.84 -12.26 3.55
C ASN A 194 -7.13 -11.56 3.99
N ASN A 195 -8.26 -12.27 4.05
CA ASN A 195 -9.53 -11.68 4.49
C ASN A 195 -9.45 -11.16 5.93
N VAL A 196 -8.81 -11.91 6.83
CA VAL A 196 -8.59 -11.48 8.22
C VAL A 196 -7.69 -10.26 8.27
N ALA A 197 -6.60 -10.26 7.48
CA ALA A 197 -5.67 -9.14 7.38
C ALA A 197 -6.38 -7.87 6.87
N THR A 198 -7.22 -7.97 5.84
CA THR A 198 -7.99 -6.82 5.33
C THR A 198 -8.96 -6.28 6.37
N ILE A 199 -9.70 -7.13 7.08
CA ILE A 199 -10.62 -6.68 8.13
C ILE A 199 -9.85 -5.99 9.25
N PHE A 200 -8.72 -6.56 9.67
CA PHE A 200 -7.85 -5.97 10.69
C PHE A 200 -7.30 -4.63 10.24
N GLN A 201 -6.84 -4.52 8.99
CA GLN A 201 -6.26 -3.30 8.46
C GLN A 201 -7.29 -2.19 8.30
N LEU A 202 -8.49 -2.51 7.80
CA LEU A 202 -9.60 -1.57 7.72
C LEU A 202 -10.03 -1.09 9.10
N SER A 203 -10.17 -2.00 10.07
CA SER A 203 -10.56 -1.63 11.43
C SER A 203 -9.48 -0.81 12.13
N ALA A 204 -8.21 -1.21 12.03
CA ALA A 204 -7.07 -0.48 12.57
C ALA A 204 -6.97 0.93 11.97
N THR A 205 -7.16 1.07 10.66
CA THR A 205 -7.19 2.38 9.99
C THR A 205 -8.26 3.29 10.59
N LEU A 206 -9.50 2.80 10.72
CA LEU A 206 -10.61 3.56 11.27
C LEU A 206 -10.39 3.92 12.74
N ILE A 207 -9.85 2.99 13.54
CA ILE A 207 -9.54 3.21 14.95
C ILE A 207 -8.46 4.29 15.09
N ILE A 208 -7.36 4.18 14.34
CA ILE A 208 -6.26 5.14 14.40
C ILE A 208 -6.74 6.54 14.01
N VAL A 209 -7.50 6.67 12.91
CA VAL A 209 -8.07 7.95 12.50
C VAL A 209 -8.96 8.54 13.60
N PHE A 210 -9.86 7.74 14.16
CA PHE A 210 -10.79 8.18 15.21
C PHE A 210 -10.08 8.63 16.49
N VAL A 211 -9.08 7.85 16.93
CA VAL A 211 -8.22 8.15 18.07
C VAL A 211 -7.49 9.47 17.85
N LEU A 212 -6.83 9.64 16.70
CA LEU A 212 -6.06 10.85 16.39
C LEU A 212 -6.96 12.09 16.42
N PHE A 213 -8.18 12.00 15.89
CA PHE A 213 -9.13 13.12 15.89
C PHE A 213 -9.65 13.48 17.30
N ILE A 214 -9.92 12.50 18.16
CA ILE A 214 -10.55 12.77 19.47
C ILE A 214 -9.52 13.08 20.55
N MET A 215 -8.38 12.39 20.50
CA MET A 215 -7.45 12.39 21.62
C MET A 215 -6.42 13.51 21.49
N ALA A 216 -6.19 14.09 20.30
CA ALA A 216 -5.24 15.20 20.16
C ALA A 216 -5.66 16.43 21.01
N PRO A 217 -4.87 16.82 22.02
CA PRO A 217 -5.24 17.89 22.95
C PRO A 217 -5.20 19.29 22.29
N LYS A 218 -4.46 19.44 21.19
CA LYS A 218 -4.39 20.62 20.34
C LYS A 218 -4.26 20.18 18.90
N HIS A 219 -4.97 20.84 18.01
CA HIS A 219 -4.85 20.62 16.57
C HIS A 219 -4.03 21.72 15.91
N ALA A 220 -3.27 21.35 14.88
CA ALA A 220 -2.63 22.32 14.00
C ALA A 220 -3.68 23.20 13.30
N THR A 221 -3.30 24.42 12.91
CA THR A 221 -4.21 25.28 12.15
C THR A 221 -4.34 24.76 10.72
N VAL A 222 -5.49 25.02 10.09
CA VAL A 222 -5.70 24.68 8.67
C VAL A 222 -4.62 25.31 7.79
N HIS A 223 -4.17 26.52 8.12
CA HIS A 223 -3.10 27.17 7.38
C HIS A 223 -1.79 26.38 7.46
N ASP A 224 -1.40 25.93 8.66
CA ASP A 224 -0.16 25.20 8.85
C ASP A 224 -0.18 23.84 8.14
N VAL A 225 -1.32 23.14 8.15
CA VAL A 225 -1.43 21.84 7.47
C VAL A 225 -1.34 21.98 5.95
N PHE A 226 -2.02 22.96 5.35
CA PHE A 226 -2.13 23.06 3.90
C PHE A 226 -1.06 23.93 3.23
N PHE A 227 -0.41 24.84 3.97
CA PHE A 227 0.48 25.86 3.40
C PHE A 227 1.84 25.96 4.08
N SER A 228 2.09 25.28 5.20
CA SER A 228 3.45 25.24 5.76
C SER A 228 4.35 24.38 4.89
N THR A 229 5.39 24.99 4.35
CA THR A 229 6.40 24.32 3.53
C THR A 229 7.72 24.27 4.28
N TYR A 230 8.43 23.15 4.12
CA TYR A 230 9.78 22.99 4.63
C TYR A 230 10.69 22.48 3.50
N ASN A 231 11.98 22.79 3.56
CA ASN A 231 12.95 22.30 2.59
C ASN A 231 14.29 22.00 3.26
N GLY A 232 14.41 20.80 3.83
CA GLY A 232 15.67 20.28 4.37
C GLY A 232 16.62 19.75 3.30
N THR A 233 16.23 19.74 2.02
CA THR A 233 17.01 19.08 0.95
C THR A 233 18.08 19.95 0.31
N GLY A 234 17.94 21.28 0.40
CA GLY A 234 18.78 22.25 -0.33
C GLY A 234 18.50 22.33 -1.84
N PHE A 235 17.58 21.52 -2.38
CA PHE A 235 17.19 21.58 -3.78
C PHE A 235 16.18 22.70 -4.06
N PRO A 236 16.02 23.11 -5.35
CA PRO A 236 14.95 24.01 -5.74
C PRO A 236 13.57 23.47 -5.36
N PHE A 237 12.66 24.35 -4.94
CA PHE A 237 11.34 23.97 -4.43
C PHE A 237 10.53 23.09 -5.39
N VAL A 238 10.64 23.30 -6.71
CA VAL A 238 9.97 22.44 -7.72
C VAL A 238 10.44 20.99 -7.62
N TYR A 239 11.75 20.78 -7.39
CA TYR A 239 12.30 19.44 -7.24
C TYR A 239 11.85 18.78 -5.93
N VAL A 240 11.72 19.57 -4.85
CA VAL A 240 11.12 19.12 -3.59
C VAL A 240 9.69 18.62 -3.78
N CYS A 241 8.87 19.33 -4.56
CA CYS A 241 7.52 18.87 -4.90
C CYS A 241 7.57 17.52 -5.65
N CYS A 242 8.50 17.34 -6.60
CA CYS A 242 8.66 16.06 -7.31
C CYS A 242 9.07 14.92 -6.36
N ILE A 243 9.97 15.19 -5.40
CA ILE A 243 10.37 14.22 -4.38
C ILE A 243 9.18 13.80 -3.52
N SER A 244 8.37 14.76 -3.07
CA SER A 244 7.21 14.45 -2.21
C SER A 244 6.11 13.66 -2.93
N ILE A 245 5.96 13.86 -4.24
CA ILE A 245 5.08 13.01 -5.06
C ILE A 245 5.55 11.55 -5.03
N LEU A 246 6.85 11.26 -4.92
CA LEU A 246 7.36 9.89 -4.85
C LEU A 246 6.80 9.14 -3.62
N SER A 247 6.67 9.81 -2.47
CA SER A 247 6.06 9.21 -1.27
C SER A 247 4.59 8.83 -1.50
N THR A 248 3.87 9.64 -2.28
CA THR A 248 2.48 9.35 -2.66
C THR A 248 2.41 8.16 -3.62
N LEU A 249 3.32 8.10 -4.60
CA LEU A 249 3.40 6.98 -5.55
C LEU A 249 3.77 5.67 -4.85
N PHE A 250 4.69 5.72 -3.89
CA PHE A 250 5.02 4.58 -3.03
C PHE A 250 3.78 4.11 -2.25
N SER A 251 3.05 5.04 -1.64
CA SER A 251 1.87 4.73 -0.81
C SER A 251 0.68 4.19 -1.58
N LEU A 252 0.59 4.50 -2.87
CA LEU A 252 -0.46 3.99 -3.75
C LEU A 252 0.00 2.81 -4.58
N SER A 253 1.23 2.30 -4.43
CA SER A 253 1.68 1.09 -5.15
C SER A 253 0.84 -0.13 -4.77
N GLY A 254 0.68 -1.12 -5.66
CA GLY A 254 -0.12 -2.34 -5.41
C GLY A 254 -1.60 -2.28 -5.80
N TYR A 255 -2.11 -1.12 -6.24
CA TYR A 255 -3.51 -0.99 -6.71
C TYR A 255 -3.84 -1.90 -7.92
N ALA A 256 -2.84 -2.30 -8.69
CA ALA A 256 -3.00 -3.13 -9.89
C ALA A 256 -2.81 -4.63 -9.65
N ASP A 257 -2.71 -5.08 -8.40
CA ASP A 257 -2.39 -6.48 -8.09
C ASP A 257 -3.50 -7.46 -8.48
N SER A 258 -4.74 -7.02 -8.60
CA SER A 258 -5.86 -7.85 -9.09
C SER A 258 -5.61 -8.36 -10.51
N ALA A 259 -4.82 -7.64 -11.30
CA ALA A 259 -4.42 -8.08 -12.63
C ALA A 259 -3.43 -9.26 -12.57
N ASN A 260 -2.57 -9.31 -11.55
CA ASN A 260 -1.67 -10.45 -11.35
C ASN A 260 -2.44 -11.71 -10.96
N LEU A 261 -3.52 -11.55 -10.18
CA LEU A 261 -4.41 -12.63 -9.76
C LEU A 261 -5.61 -12.85 -10.70
N ALA A 262 -5.60 -12.28 -11.90
CA ALA A 262 -6.72 -12.36 -12.83
C ALA A 262 -7.10 -13.82 -13.12
N GLU A 263 -6.12 -14.71 -13.25
CA GLU A 263 -6.36 -16.14 -13.52
C GLU A 263 -6.98 -16.91 -12.34
N GLU A 264 -6.76 -16.45 -11.11
CA GLU A 264 -7.35 -17.01 -9.89
C GLU A 264 -8.71 -16.38 -9.54
N THR A 265 -9.13 -15.37 -10.31
CA THR A 265 -10.31 -14.55 -10.03
C THR A 265 -11.50 -14.99 -10.90
N LYS A 266 -12.68 -15.00 -10.29
CA LYS A 266 -13.94 -15.25 -11.01
C LYS A 266 -14.38 -14.01 -11.80
N ASP A 267 -14.82 -14.20 -13.05
CA ASP A 267 -15.20 -13.12 -13.98
C ASP A 267 -14.07 -12.10 -14.18
N ALA A 268 -12.86 -12.59 -14.46
CA ALA A 268 -11.63 -11.80 -14.40
C ALA A 268 -11.65 -10.57 -15.31
N GLY A 269 -12.27 -10.69 -16.50
CA GLY A 269 -12.41 -9.59 -17.46
C GLY A 269 -13.28 -8.43 -16.98
N ARG A 270 -14.08 -8.61 -15.92
CA ARG A 270 -14.91 -7.55 -15.33
C ARG A 270 -14.50 -7.21 -13.91
N THR A 271 -14.10 -8.21 -13.15
CA THR A 271 -13.75 -8.12 -11.74
C THR A 271 -12.41 -7.39 -11.56
N ALA A 272 -11.34 -7.88 -12.19
CA ALA A 272 -10.02 -7.30 -12.06
C ALA A 272 -9.96 -5.81 -12.45
N PRO A 273 -10.47 -5.34 -13.62
CA PRO A 273 -10.38 -3.94 -13.99
C PRO A 273 -11.18 -3.00 -13.06
N LYS A 274 -12.33 -3.46 -12.55
CA LYS A 274 -13.10 -2.68 -11.55
C LYS A 274 -12.32 -2.53 -10.25
N GLU A 275 -11.62 -3.58 -9.84
CA GLU A 275 -10.85 -3.59 -8.59
C GLU A 275 -9.61 -2.72 -8.67
N ILE A 276 -8.93 -2.65 -9.82
CA ILE A 276 -7.81 -1.73 -10.04
C ILE A 276 -8.25 -0.29 -9.72
N VAL A 277 -9.37 0.14 -10.29
CA VAL A 277 -9.90 1.49 -10.11
C VAL A 277 -10.44 1.69 -8.69
N LEU A 278 -11.23 0.74 -8.17
CA LEU A 278 -11.86 0.86 -6.86
C LEU A 278 -10.81 0.90 -5.75
N THR A 279 -9.81 0.02 -5.78
CA THR A 279 -8.70 0.01 -4.83
C THR A 279 -7.94 1.32 -4.88
N CYS A 280 -7.60 1.81 -6.07
CA CYS A 280 -6.87 3.07 -6.21
C CYS A 280 -7.65 4.26 -5.60
N ILE A 281 -8.95 4.37 -5.88
CA ILE A 281 -9.79 5.45 -5.35
C ILE A 281 -9.98 5.32 -3.84
N CYS A 282 -10.29 4.12 -3.35
CA CYS A 282 -10.46 3.87 -1.92
C CYS A 282 -9.18 4.15 -1.13
N SER A 283 -8.02 3.72 -1.63
CA SER A 283 -6.72 3.99 -1.01
C SER A 283 -6.37 5.48 -1.05
N ALA A 284 -6.63 6.18 -2.16
CA ALA A 284 -6.40 7.62 -2.26
C ALA A 284 -7.23 8.41 -1.23
N ILE A 285 -8.50 8.06 -1.04
CA ILE A 285 -9.39 8.71 -0.06
C ILE A 285 -8.99 8.35 1.37
N ALA A 286 -8.81 7.07 1.67
CA ALA A 286 -8.45 6.60 3.00
C ALA A 286 -7.10 7.15 3.46
N GLY A 287 -6.09 7.12 2.57
CA GLY A 287 -4.78 7.71 2.82
C GLY A 287 -4.83 9.22 2.99
N PHE A 288 -5.67 9.94 2.24
CA PHE A 288 -5.84 11.38 2.44
C PHE A 288 -6.43 11.73 3.81
N ILE A 289 -7.47 10.99 4.22
CA ILE A 289 -8.08 11.17 5.55
C ILE A 289 -7.06 10.87 6.65
N TYR A 290 -6.29 9.78 6.52
CA TYR A 290 -5.26 9.42 7.47
C TYR A 290 -4.13 10.47 7.53
N LEU A 291 -3.61 10.90 6.37
CA LEU A 291 -2.58 11.93 6.29
C LEU A 291 -3.03 13.23 6.96
N LEU A 292 -4.25 13.69 6.68
CA LEU A 292 -4.79 14.88 7.35
C LEU A 292 -4.92 14.66 8.85
N ALA A 293 -5.42 13.51 9.30
CA ALA A 293 -5.52 13.21 10.73
C ALA A 293 -4.17 13.36 11.43
N VAL A 294 -3.10 12.75 10.90
CA VAL A 294 -1.75 12.84 11.46
C VAL A 294 -1.20 14.28 11.41
N LEU A 295 -1.38 15.00 10.31
CA LEU A 295 -0.89 16.37 10.20
C LEU A 295 -1.63 17.33 11.15
N PHE A 296 -2.93 17.13 11.36
CA PHE A 296 -3.70 17.92 12.31
C PHE A 296 -3.36 17.61 13.76
N THR A 297 -2.78 16.46 14.08
CA THR A 297 -2.39 16.16 15.47
C THR A 297 -1.11 16.89 15.87
N ILE A 298 -0.12 17.05 14.98
CA ILE A 298 1.19 17.63 15.34
C ILE A 298 1.10 19.16 15.48
N PRO A 299 1.18 19.75 16.70
CA PRO A 299 1.16 21.19 16.87
C PRO A 299 2.52 21.78 16.46
N ASN A 300 2.53 22.78 15.58
CA ASN A 300 3.73 23.47 15.09
C ASN A 300 4.71 22.54 14.33
N ILE A 301 4.26 22.06 13.18
CA ILE A 301 4.99 21.15 12.28
C ILE A 301 6.37 21.71 11.89
N ALA A 302 6.52 23.03 11.75
CA ALA A 302 7.81 23.63 11.43
C ALA A 302 8.83 23.52 12.56
N GLN A 303 8.40 23.63 13.83
CA GLN A 303 9.27 23.41 14.98
C GLN A 303 9.58 21.92 15.14
N PHE A 304 8.57 21.06 14.97
CA PHE A 304 8.74 19.61 14.99
C PHE A 304 9.85 19.14 14.04
N VAL A 305 9.85 19.62 12.79
CA VAL A 305 10.86 19.23 11.80
C VAL A 305 12.27 19.71 12.19
N LYS A 306 12.39 20.94 12.73
CA LYS A 306 13.68 21.47 13.19
C LYS A 306 14.24 20.73 14.40
N ASP A 307 13.39 20.44 15.39
CA ASP A 307 13.80 19.67 16.56
C ASP A 307 14.27 18.26 16.15
N ASN A 308 13.67 17.70 15.09
CA ASN A 308 14.07 16.39 14.54
C ASN A 308 15.46 16.45 13.90
N GLU A 309 15.76 17.50 13.11
CA GLU A 309 17.08 17.70 12.51
C GLU A 309 18.18 17.96 13.56
N GLU A 310 17.88 18.67 14.65
CA GLU A 310 18.85 18.89 15.72
C GLU A 310 19.21 17.58 16.44
N ASN A 311 18.24 16.71 16.69
CA ASN A 311 18.48 15.39 17.28
C ASN A 311 19.26 14.44 16.34
N GLU A 312 19.05 14.55 15.03
CA GLU A 312 19.79 13.80 14.00
C GLU A 312 21.29 14.13 14.00
N ASN A 313 21.60 15.43 14.04
CA ASN A 313 22.97 15.91 14.00
C ASN A 313 23.77 15.56 15.27
N GLU A 314 23.10 15.30 16.39
CA GLU A 314 23.73 14.84 17.63
C GLU A 314 23.98 13.33 17.66
N ASN A 315 23.10 12.51 17.07
CA ASN A 315 23.18 11.04 17.15
C ASN A 315 23.87 10.37 15.96
N GLY A 316 23.97 11.04 14.80
CA GLY A 316 24.81 10.63 13.67
C GLY A 316 24.42 9.34 12.95
N ASP A 317 23.31 8.70 13.32
CA ASP A 317 22.83 7.44 12.75
C ASP A 317 21.40 7.63 12.22
N THR A 318 21.25 7.69 10.89
CA THR A 318 19.99 7.99 10.18
C THR A 318 18.84 7.00 10.44
N LEU A 319 19.10 5.95 11.22
CA LEU A 319 18.13 4.92 11.61
C LEU A 319 17.40 5.23 12.93
N ASP A 320 17.90 6.16 13.75
CA ASP A 320 17.24 6.61 14.99
C ASP A 320 16.18 7.70 14.74
N ASP A 321 16.10 8.21 13.51
CA ASP A 321 15.34 9.39 13.15
C ASP A 321 13.83 9.17 13.22
N THR A 322 13.34 7.99 12.84
CA THR A 322 11.92 7.64 12.97
C THR A 322 11.53 7.53 14.45
N VAL A 323 12.41 7.00 15.29
CA VAL A 323 12.19 6.88 16.73
C VAL A 323 12.19 8.26 17.39
N ALA A 324 13.10 9.14 16.99
CA ALA A 324 13.13 10.54 17.40
C ALA A 324 11.84 11.25 16.97
N THR A 325 11.41 11.09 15.71
CA THR A 325 10.14 11.61 15.16
C THR A 325 8.95 11.16 16.00
N PHE A 326 8.85 9.87 16.33
CA PHE A 326 7.75 9.33 17.15
C PHE A 326 7.82 9.81 18.59
N LYS A 327 9.02 9.86 19.21
CA LYS A 327 9.23 10.41 20.56
C LYS A 327 8.89 11.88 20.63
N LEU A 328 9.24 12.66 19.61
CA LEU A 328 8.93 14.07 19.52
C LEU A 328 7.42 14.24 19.31
N ALA A 329 6.79 13.44 18.46
CA ALA A 329 5.34 13.49 18.26
C ALA A 329 4.62 13.16 19.58
N LEU A 330 5.14 12.19 20.34
CA LEU A 330 4.66 11.84 21.66
C LEU A 330 4.90 12.90 22.73
N SER A 331 6.04 13.59 22.70
CA SER A 331 6.37 14.71 23.58
C SER A 331 5.37 15.86 23.42
N TYR A 332 4.95 16.13 22.18
CA TYR A 332 3.94 17.14 21.87
C TYR A 332 2.52 16.69 22.25
N HIS A 333 2.29 15.39 22.40
CA HIS A 333 0.98 14.81 22.71
C HIS A 333 0.76 14.36 24.15
N GLY A 334 1.82 14.19 24.95
CA GLY A 334 1.76 13.71 26.34
C GLY A 334 1.16 12.30 26.43
N THR A 335 2.00 11.27 26.54
CA THR A 335 1.63 9.90 26.98
C THR A 335 0.38 9.30 26.31
N LEU A 336 0.04 9.70 25.08
CA LEU A 336 -1.28 9.38 24.51
C LEU A 336 -1.25 8.21 23.53
N ILE A 337 -0.11 7.98 22.87
CA ILE A 337 0.10 6.83 21.96
C ILE A 337 0.47 5.56 22.75
N LEU A 338 0.76 5.68 24.06
CA LEU A 338 1.15 4.56 24.93
C LEU A 338 0.01 3.59 25.32
N THR A 339 -1.23 3.79 24.85
CA THR A 339 -2.41 2.98 25.26
C THR A 339 -3.09 2.23 24.11
N ILE A 340 -2.46 2.16 22.92
CA ILE A 340 -2.98 1.40 21.76
C ILE A 340 -1.95 0.37 21.33
#